data_AF-A0A433K8E5-F1
#
_entry.id   AF-A0A433K8E5-F1
#
_cell.length_a   1.000
_cell.length_b   1.000
_cell.length_c   1.000
_cell.angle_alpha   90.00
_cell.angle_beta   90.00
_cell.angle_gamma   90.00
#
_symmetry.space_group_name_H-M   'P 1'
#
loop_
_entity.id
_entity.type
_entity.pdbx_description
1 polymer ?
#
loop_
_entity_poly.entity_id
_entity_poly.type
_entity_poly.pdbx_seq_one_letter_code
_entity_poly.pdbx_strand_id
1 'polypeptide(L)'
;MTQPQKTLRKKDGQWHMDGFLFDKQKIANQMAYLFSGIEGQKRARAIREEAEKIQDPTQRKVFIEEEVKKKGKEVEEGLFKGIVKHMDTLPRSGKDLSGPDAGKDLVVDLMKSLGLNVDPDNVQTHYTPGPPQTFHISWINRPSAELKNEHSEINQLSSCYANTLSPEERTEFDADWGNHVAQAKNDGPKVPKTTFEMNAAKSWADFKNSESKEKTESAEMTDEHDLKDELSAAFKI
;
A
#
# COMPACT_ATOMS: atom_id res chain seq x y z
N MET A 1 -0.31 7.62 12.22
CA MET A 1 -0.09 6.99 10.91
C MET A 1 -1.40 6.44 10.41
N THR A 2 -1.79 6.79 9.17
CA THR A 2 -2.96 6.21 8.52
C THR A 2 -2.64 4.75 8.17
N GLN A 3 -3.51 3.84 8.60
CA GLN A 3 -3.39 2.41 8.31
C GLN A 3 -3.44 2.18 6.80
N PRO A 4 -2.45 1.51 6.18
CA PRO A 4 -2.49 1.23 4.76
C PRO A 4 -3.65 0.29 4.42
N GLN A 5 -4.33 0.62 3.32
CA GLN A 5 -5.53 -0.04 2.83
C GLN A 5 -5.43 -0.18 1.32
N LYS A 6 -5.78 -1.35 0.79
CA LYS A 6 -5.86 -1.58 -0.65
C LYS A 6 -7.13 -2.32 -1.00
N THR A 7 -7.73 -1.93 -2.12
CA THR A 7 -8.90 -2.62 -2.66
C THR A 7 -8.60 -3.07 -4.07
N LEU A 8 -8.85 -4.34 -4.36
CA LEU A 8 -8.84 -4.90 -5.69
C LEU A 8 -10.29 -5.10 -6.15
N ARG A 9 -10.66 -4.54 -7.30
CA ARG A 9 -12.01 -4.62 -7.87
C ARG A 9 -11.96 -5.17 -9.28
N LYS A 10 -12.89 -6.06 -9.64
CA LYS A 10 -13.07 -6.49 -11.03
C LYS A 10 -14.18 -5.69 -11.69
N LYS A 11 -13.83 -4.83 -12.65
CA LYS A 11 -14.75 -4.01 -13.45
C LYS A 11 -14.58 -4.38 -14.93
N ASP A 12 -15.68 -4.65 -15.63
CA ASP A 12 -15.68 -4.98 -17.07
C ASP A 12 -14.72 -6.13 -17.45
N GLY A 13 -14.55 -7.10 -16.54
CA GLY A 13 -13.65 -8.24 -16.72
C GLY A 13 -12.17 -7.97 -16.39
N GLN A 14 -11.79 -6.72 -16.08
CA GLN A 14 -10.43 -6.32 -15.73
C GLN A 14 -10.28 -6.03 -14.23
N TRP A 15 -9.11 -6.36 -13.68
CA TRP A 15 -8.78 -6.09 -12.28
C TRP A 15 -8.15 -4.70 -12.13
N HIS A 16 -8.66 -3.91 -11.19
CA HIS A 16 -8.16 -2.60 -10.80
C HIS A 16 -7.80 -2.59 -9.32
N MET A 17 -6.69 -1.95 -8.95
CA MET A 17 -6.25 -1.82 -7.56
C MET A 17 -6.18 -0.37 -7.14
N ASP A 18 -6.89 -0.05 -6.07
CA ASP A 18 -6.98 1.29 -5.49
C ASP A 18 -6.44 1.31 -4.06
N GLY A 19 -6.25 2.53 -3.53
CA GLY A 19 -5.87 2.77 -2.14
C GLY A 19 -4.40 3.16 -1.97
N PHE A 20 -3.80 2.73 -0.86
CA PHE A 20 -2.46 3.10 -0.44
C PHE A 20 -1.42 2.84 -1.53
N LEU A 21 -0.57 3.82 -1.80
CA LEU A 21 0.57 3.72 -2.72
C LEU A 21 1.86 3.92 -1.94
N PHE A 22 2.78 2.95 -2.06
CA PHE A 22 4.11 2.99 -1.44
C PHE A 22 4.94 4.12 -2.06
N ASP A 23 4.88 4.30 -3.39
CA ASP A 23 5.70 5.30 -4.10
C ASP A 23 5.28 6.76 -3.83
N LYS A 24 4.08 6.96 -3.28
CA LYS A 24 3.54 8.27 -2.86
C LYS A 24 3.85 8.62 -1.40
N GLN A 25 4.42 7.71 -0.62
CA GLN A 25 4.77 8.01 0.78
C GLN A 25 5.99 8.94 0.85
N LYS A 26 6.20 9.57 2.01
CA LYS A 26 7.48 10.27 2.29
C LYS A 26 8.66 9.30 2.12
N ILE A 27 9.81 9.79 1.67
CA ILE A 27 11.01 8.97 1.44
C ILE A 27 11.44 8.23 2.72
N ALA A 28 11.36 8.88 3.89
CA ALA A 28 11.62 8.23 5.17
C ALA A 28 10.74 6.98 5.39
N ASN A 29 9.44 7.07 5.08
CA ASN A 29 8.52 5.93 5.18
C ASN A 29 8.88 4.86 4.14
N GLN A 30 9.10 5.25 2.88
CA GLN A 30 9.45 4.31 1.82
C GLN A 30 10.71 3.51 2.18
N MET A 31 11.78 4.19 2.59
CA MET A 31 13.01 3.54 3.06
C MET A 31 12.71 2.61 4.24
N ALA A 32 12.11 3.13 5.32
CA ALA A 32 11.89 2.36 6.54
C ALA A 32 11.13 1.04 6.30
N TYR A 33 10.21 1.01 5.32
CA TYR A 33 9.28 -0.07 5.11
C TYR A 33 9.59 -1.02 3.96
N LEU A 34 10.43 -0.65 3.00
CA LEU A 34 10.61 -1.39 1.73
C LEU A 34 11.93 -2.16 1.61
N PHE A 35 12.86 -1.97 2.56
CA PHE A 35 14.23 -2.53 2.49
C PHE A 35 14.52 -3.51 3.63
N SER A 36 13.51 -4.29 4.04
CA SER A 36 13.70 -5.37 5.02
C SER A 36 14.39 -6.58 4.41
N GLY A 37 15.05 -7.37 5.26
CA GLY A 37 15.68 -8.63 4.89
C GLY A 37 16.92 -8.47 4.00
N ILE A 38 17.49 -9.62 3.63
CA ILE A 38 18.78 -9.70 2.90
C ILE A 38 18.71 -8.93 1.57
N GLU A 39 17.67 -9.13 0.78
CA GLU A 39 17.53 -8.47 -0.53
C GLU A 39 17.29 -6.95 -0.38
N GLY A 40 16.53 -6.54 0.65
CA GLY A 40 16.38 -5.13 0.99
C GLY A 40 17.71 -4.47 1.34
N GLN A 41 18.52 -5.10 2.19
CA GLN A 41 19.85 -4.58 2.56
C GLN A 41 20.80 -4.53 1.36
N LYS A 42 20.83 -5.55 0.51
CA LYS A 42 21.61 -5.53 -0.74
C LYS A 42 21.20 -4.37 -1.65
N ARG A 43 19.89 -4.14 -1.82
CA ARG A 43 19.36 -3.03 -2.62
C ARG A 43 19.74 -1.68 -2.01
N ALA A 44 19.59 -1.51 -0.70
CA ALA A 44 19.96 -0.28 0.00
C ALA A 44 21.45 0.04 -0.18
N ARG A 45 22.31 -0.97 -0.05
CA ARG A 45 23.74 -0.86 -0.31
C ARG A 45 24.04 -0.42 -1.74
N ALA A 46 23.44 -1.06 -2.74
CA ALA A 46 23.66 -0.72 -4.14
C ALA A 46 23.24 0.73 -4.44
N ILE A 47 22.10 1.19 -3.93
CA ILE A 47 21.66 2.58 -4.09
C ILE A 47 22.68 3.53 -3.43
N ARG A 48 23.12 3.22 -2.20
CA ARG A 48 24.10 4.05 -1.48
C ARG A 48 25.42 4.16 -2.24
N GLU A 49 25.98 3.03 -2.66
CA GLU A 49 27.27 2.97 -3.37
C GLU A 49 27.22 3.72 -4.71
N GLU A 50 26.11 3.67 -5.45
CA GLU A 50 25.95 4.48 -6.67
C GLU A 50 25.73 5.98 -6.36
N ALA A 51 24.93 6.30 -5.34
CA ALA A 51 24.67 7.67 -4.93
C ALA A 51 25.94 8.40 -4.45
N GLU A 52 26.83 7.72 -3.74
CA GLU A 52 28.11 8.27 -3.27
C GLU A 52 29.05 8.67 -4.41
N LYS A 53 28.91 8.10 -5.61
CA LYS A 53 29.66 8.50 -6.81
C LYS A 53 29.18 9.82 -7.40
N ILE A 54 27.95 10.23 -7.10
CA ILE A 54 27.35 11.47 -7.60
C ILE A 54 27.83 12.62 -6.70
N GLN A 55 28.64 13.53 -7.25
CA GLN A 55 29.21 14.63 -6.48
C GLN A 55 28.20 15.72 -6.14
N ASP A 56 27.29 16.05 -7.06
CA ASP A 56 26.27 17.08 -6.87
C ASP A 56 25.18 16.59 -5.90
N PRO A 57 24.95 17.28 -4.77
CA PRO A 57 23.95 16.86 -3.78
C PRO A 57 22.52 16.81 -4.33
N THR A 58 22.16 17.71 -5.26
CA THR A 58 20.81 17.75 -5.83
C THR A 58 20.57 16.55 -6.74
N GLN A 59 21.52 16.22 -7.60
CA GLN A 59 21.46 15.01 -8.44
C GLN A 59 21.47 13.75 -7.58
N ARG A 60 22.27 13.73 -6.51
CA ARG A 60 22.30 12.59 -5.57
C ARG A 60 20.94 12.40 -4.89
N LYS A 61 20.30 13.49 -4.43
CA LYS A 61 18.95 13.47 -3.86
C LYS A 61 17.97 12.84 -4.84
N VAL A 62 17.90 13.37 -6.07
CA VAL A 62 16.97 12.89 -7.11
C VAL A 62 17.18 11.40 -7.39
N PHE A 63 18.42 10.96 -7.57
CA PHE A 63 18.75 9.56 -7.80
C PHE A 63 18.26 8.64 -6.67
N ILE A 64 18.53 8.99 -5.41
CA ILE A 64 18.09 8.20 -4.27
C ILE A 64 16.56 8.12 -4.22
N GLU A 65 15.87 9.24 -4.41
CA GLU A 65 14.40 9.25 -4.40
C GLU A 65 13.80 8.40 -5.51
N GLU A 66 14.36 8.44 -6.72
CA GLU A 66 13.89 7.65 -7.85
C GLU A 66 14.06 6.16 -7.61
N GLU A 67 15.22 5.71 -7.11
CA GLU A 67 15.45 4.30 -6.82
C GLU A 67 14.60 3.78 -5.65
N VAL A 68 14.34 4.62 -4.64
CA VAL A 68 13.41 4.30 -3.54
C VAL A 68 11.97 4.20 -4.05
N LYS A 69 11.51 5.18 -4.86
CA LYS A 69 10.18 5.17 -5.49
C LYS A 69 10.00 3.97 -6.40
N LYS A 70 11.04 3.59 -7.16
CA LYS A 70 11.06 2.41 -8.02
C LYS A 70 10.81 1.13 -7.21
N LYS A 71 11.47 0.96 -6.06
CA LYS A 71 11.20 -0.16 -5.16
C LYS A 71 9.74 -0.16 -4.66
N GLY A 72 9.18 1.01 -4.36
CA GLY A 72 7.76 1.14 -4.01
C GLY A 72 6.83 0.62 -5.11
N LYS A 73 7.07 1.00 -6.36
CA LYS A 73 6.31 0.52 -7.52
C LYS A 73 6.45 -0.99 -7.75
N GLU A 74 7.66 -1.53 -7.60
CA GLU A 74 7.90 -2.98 -7.72
C GLU A 74 7.08 -3.78 -6.69
N VAL A 75 6.99 -3.29 -5.45
CA VAL A 75 6.17 -3.91 -4.40
C VAL A 75 4.67 -3.79 -4.74
N GLU A 76 4.21 -2.66 -5.27
CA GLU A 76 2.82 -2.50 -5.71
C GLU A 76 2.46 -3.46 -6.84
N GLU A 77 3.29 -3.56 -7.87
CA GLU A 77 3.09 -4.49 -8.97
C GLU A 77 3.10 -5.95 -8.50
N GLY A 78 4.05 -6.28 -7.61
CA GLY A 78 4.14 -7.61 -7.02
C GLY A 78 2.90 -7.97 -6.21
N LEU A 79 2.40 -7.03 -5.41
CA LEU A 79 1.17 -7.19 -4.63
C LEU A 79 -0.04 -7.35 -5.55
N PHE A 80 -0.17 -6.51 -6.57
CA PHE A 80 -1.24 -6.61 -7.57
C PHE A 80 -1.25 -7.98 -8.26
N LYS A 81 -0.11 -8.37 -8.86
CA LYS A 81 0.03 -9.64 -9.58
C LYS A 81 -0.22 -10.83 -8.66
N GLY A 82 0.28 -10.78 -7.43
CA GLY A 82 0.10 -11.83 -6.43
C GLY A 82 -1.35 -12.02 -6.02
N ILE A 83 -2.07 -10.92 -5.70
CA ILE A 83 -3.49 -10.99 -5.33
C ILE A 83 -4.35 -11.41 -6.51
N VAL A 84 -4.14 -10.86 -7.71
CA VAL A 84 -4.87 -11.25 -8.93
C VAL A 84 -4.72 -12.75 -9.20
N LYS A 85 -3.48 -13.27 -9.17
CA LYS A 85 -3.22 -14.70 -9.33
C LYS A 85 -3.95 -15.54 -8.28
N HIS A 86 -3.99 -15.07 -7.03
CA HIS A 86 -4.75 -15.76 -5.99
C HIS A 86 -6.25 -15.76 -6.32
N MET A 87 -6.80 -14.61 -6.66
CA MET A 87 -8.23 -14.48 -6.98
C MET A 87 -8.67 -15.30 -8.19
N ASP A 88 -7.82 -15.42 -9.21
CA ASP A 88 -8.10 -16.23 -10.40
C ASP A 88 -8.01 -17.74 -10.12
N THR A 89 -7.33 -18.15 -9.03
CA THR A 89 -7.17 -19.56 -8.62
C THR A 89 -8.15 -19.99 -7.53
N LEU A 90 -8.88 -19.05 -6.92
CA LEU A 90 -9.89 -19.37 -5.91
C LEU A 90 -11.14 -20.03 -6.54
N PRO A 91 -11.68 -21.11 -5.93
CA PRO A 91 -12.89 -21.75 -6.44
C PRO A 91 -14.07 -20.77 -6.40
N ARG A 92 -14.81 -20.69 -7.53
CA ARG A 92 -15.93 -19.74 -7.74
C ARG A 92 -17.15 -20.00 -6.85
N SER A 93 -17.15 -21.07 -6.04
CA SER A 93 -18.23 -21.41 -5.13
C SER A 93 -17.69 -21.98 -3.81
N GLY A 94 -18.22 -21.46 -2.69
CA GLY A 94 -17.92 -21.91 -1.34
C GLY A 94 -18.17 -20.80 -0.31
N LYS A 95 -18.79 -21.14 0.83
CA LYS A 95 -18.94 -20.24 1.99
C LYS A 95 -17.58 -19.89 2.64
N ASP A 96 -16.53 -20.63 2.30
CA ASP A 96 -15.21 -20.57 2.95
C ASP A 96 -14.31 -19.43 2.48
N LEU A 97 -14.79 -18.59 1.55
CA LEU A 97 -13.98 -17.53 0.94
C LEU A 97 -14.47 -16.12 1.23
N SER A 98 -15.61 -15.96 1.90
CA SER A 98 -16.19 -14.64 2.19
C SER A 98 -16.06 -14.27 3.67
N GLY A 99 -15.88 -12.98 3.96
CA GLY A 99 -15.85 -12.46 5.33
C GLY A 99 -14.46 -12.01 5.79
N PRO A 100 -14.34 -11.65 7.09
CA PRO A 100 -13.07 -11.23 7.68
C PRO A 100 -12.06 -12.39 7.63
N ASP A 101 -10.82 -12.08 7.29
CA ASP A 101 -9.67 -13.00 7.18
C ASP A 101 -9.63 -13.93 5.95
N ALA A 102 -10.55 -13.77 5.00
CA ALA A 102 -10.49 -14.49 3.73
C ALA A 102 -9.17 -14.22 2.98
N GLY A 103 -8.36 -15.26 2.73
CA GLY A 103 -7.07 -15.13 2.03
C GLY A 103 -5.99 -14.38 2.83
N LYS A 104 -6.18 -14.16 4.14
CA LYS A 104 -5.24 -13.43 5.00
C LYS A 104 -3.84 -14.01 5.00
N ASP A 105 -3.69 -15.32 5.24
CA ASP A 105 -2.37 -15.96 5.33
C ASP A 105 -1.57 -15.79 4.03
N LEU A 106 -2.25 -15.94 2.89
CA LEU A 106 -1.62 -15.72 1.59
C LEU A 106 -1.19 -14.26 1.39
N VAL A 107 -2.00 -13.30 1.80
CA VAL A 107 -1.64 -11.88 1.71
C VAL A 107 -0.45 -11.57 2.62
N VAL A 108 -0.41 -12.14 3.82
CA VAL A 108 0.72 -12.01 4.76
C VAL A 108 1.99 -12.58 4.12
N ASP A 109 1.93 -13.79 3.59
CA ASP A 109 3.08 -14.45 2.95
C ASP A 109 3.55 -13.70 1.69
N LEU A 110 2.62 -13.21 0.87
CA LEU A 110 2.92 -12.38 -0.28
C LEU A 110 3.63 -11.09 0.15
N MET A 111 3.10 -10.36 1.13
CA MET A 111 3.72 -9.13 1.64
C MET A 111 5.12 -9.38 2.19
N LYS A 112 5.31 -10.47 2.96
CA LYS A 112 6.63 -10.89 3.44
C LYS A 112 7.59 -11.23 2.29
N SER A 113 7.12 -11.95 1.28
CA SER A 113 7.94 -12.30 0.10
C SER A 113 8.38 -11.08 -0.71
N LEU A 114 7.62 -9.98 -0.66
CA LEU A 114 7.96 -8.70 -1.28
C LEU A 114 8.92 -7.85 -0.44
N GLY A 115 9.29 -8.33 0.75
CA GLY A 115 10.21 -7.65 1.67
C GLY A 115 9.54 -6.66 2.61
N LEU A 116 8.23 -6.81 2.87
CA LEU A 116 7.52 -6.02 3.87
C LEU A 116 7.57 -6.70 5.25
N ASN A 117 7.71 -5.90 6.30
CA ASN A 117 7.65 -6.38 7.69
C ASN A 117 6.23 -6.23 8.24
N VAL A 118 5.34 -7.12 7.84
CA VAL A 118 3.94 -7.09 8.26
C VAL A 118 3.70 -7.90 9.53
N ASP A 119 2.85 -7.37 10.41
CA ASP A 119 2.36 -8.07 11.58
C ASP A 119 1.14 -8.94 11.23
N PRO A 120 1.22 -10.28 11.28
CA PRO A 120 0.08 -11.14 10.95
C PRO A 120 -1.15 -10.90 11.85
N ASP A 121 -0.95 -10.45 13.08
CA ASP A 121 -2.04 -10.14 14.02
C ASP A 121 -2.76 -8.84 13.66
N ASN A 122 -2.13 -8.00 12.83
CA ASN A 122 -2.69 -6.76 12.32
C ASN A 122 -2.78 -6.78 10.78
N VAL A 123 -3.31 -7.88 10.24
CA VAL A 123 -3.84 -7.95 8.87
C VAL A 123 -5.30 -8.37 8.95
N GLN A 124 -6.15 -7.67 8.20
CA GLN A 124 -7.55 -8.04 8.01
C GLN A 124 -7.88 -7.91 6.53
N THR A 125 -8.49 -8.96 6.01
CA THR A 125 -8.96 -9.02 4.63
C THR A 125 -10.47 -9.15 4.58
N HIS A 126 -11.08 -8.69 3.50
CA HIS A 126 -12.47 -8.93 3.19
C HIS A 126 -12.60 -9.31 1.73
N TYR A 127 -13.40 -10.33 1.45
CA TYR A 127 -13.76 -10.72 0.09
C TYR A 127 -15.27 -10.72 -0.08
N THR A 128 -15.72 -10.10 -1.17
CA THR A 128 -17.10 -10.15 -1.62
C THR A 128 -17.15 -10.87 -2.97
N PRO A 129 -17.75 -12.07 -3.04
CA PRO A 129 -18.02 -12.74 -4.31
C PRO A 129 -19.16 -12.03 -5.06
N GLY A 130 -19.13 -12.08 -6.40
CA GLY A 130 -20.15 -11.52 -7.29
C GLY A 130 -19.60 -10.44 -8.23
N PRO A 131 -20.44 -9.78 -9.04
CA PRO A 131 -20.09 -8.53 -9.71
C PRO A 131 -20.53 -7.31 -8.85
N PRO A 132 -19.62 -6.34 -8.56
CA PRO A 132 -18.17 -6.44 -8.75
C PRO A 132 -17.53 -7.40 -7.75
N GLN A 133 -16.51 -8.12 -8.22
CA GLN A 133 -15.72 -9.00 -7.36
C GLN A 133 -14.71 -8.12 -6.65
N THR A 134 -14.71 -8.15 -5.32
CA THR A 134 -13.91 -7.21 -4.53
C THR A 134 -13.09 -7.92 -3.47
N PHE A 135 -11.81 -7.54 -3.40
CA PHE A 135 -10.92 -7.84 -2.28
C PHE A 135 -10.51 -6.55 -1.59
N HIS A 136 -10.58 -6.51 -0.28
CA HIS A 136 -10.08 -5.40 0.51
C HIS A 136 -9.08 -5.91 1.54
N ILE A 137 -7.97 -5.20 1.68
CA ILE A 137 -6.91 -5.51 2.65
C ILE A 137 -6.65 -4.27 3.48
N SER A 138 -6.61 -4.47 4.79
CA SER A 138 -6.14 -3.55 5.80
C SER A 138 -4.95 -4.19 6.51
N TRP A 139 -3.85 -3.48 6.71
CA TRP A 139 -2.70 -4.03 7.42
C TRP A 139 -1.91 -2.98 8.21
N ILE A 140 -1.04 -3.44 9.09
CA ILE A 140 0.01 -2.62 9.70
C ILE A 140 1.36 -3.08 9.15
N ASN A 141 2.12 -2.13 8.62
CA ASN A 141 3.51 -2.35 8.26
C ASN A 141 4.41 -1.85 9.39
N ARG A 142 5.32 -2.69 9.85
CA ARG A 142 6.35 -2.32 10.82
C ARG A 142 7.60 -1.85 10.07
N PRO A 143 8.41 -0.95 10.64
CA PRO A 143 9.69 -0.62 10.04
C PRO A 143 10.56 -1.87 9.94
N SER A 144 11.50 -1.86 9.00
CA SER A 144 12.42 -2.98 8.79
C SER A 144 13.17 -3.30 10.08
N ALA A 145 13.31 -4.59 10.42
CA ALA A 145 13.98 -5.00 11.65
C ALA A 145 15.44 -4.54 11.71
N GLU A 146 16.07 -4.36 10.54
CA GLU A 146 17.43 -3.89 10.37
C GLU A 146 17.65 -2.45 10.84
N LEU A 147 16.58 -1.63 10.98
CA LEU A 147 16.68 -0.29 11.58
C LEU A 147 17.17 -0.33 13.04
N LYS A 148 17.04 -1.49 13.73
CA LYS A 148 17.59 -1.70 15.08
C LYS A 148 19.12 -1.60 15.10
N ASN A 149 19.79 -1.96 14.00
CA ASN A 149 21.24 -1.92 13.85
C ASN A 149 21.67 -0.62 13.18
N GLU A 150 22.40 0.23 13.89
CA GLU A 150 22.88 1.53 13.39
C GLU A 150 23.81 1.40 12.19
N HIS A 151 24.47 0.25 12.02
CA HIS A 151 25.35 -0.04 10.89
C HIS A 151 24.65 -0.75 9.72
N SER A 152 23.32 -0.93 9.76
CA SER A 152 22.59 -1.52 8.63
C SER A 152 22.71 -0.67 7.37
N GLU A 153 22.66 -1.30 6.20
CA GLU A 153 22.80 -0.62 4.90
C GLU A 153 21.67 0.40 4.69
N ILE A 154 20.50 0.13 5.25
CA ILE A 154 19.39 1.09 5.23
C ILE A 154 19.66 2.34 6.08
N ASN A 155 20.26 2.20 7.27
CA ASN A 155 20.65 3.36 8.08
C ASN A 155 21.81 4.15 7.43
N GLN A 156 22.71 3.46 6.73
CA GLN A 156 23.75 4.13 5.93
C GLN A 156 23.15 4.87 4.73
N LEU A 157 22.19 4.27 4.02
CA LEU A 157 21.48 4.92 2.90
C LEU A 157 20.68 6.13 3.38
N SER A 158 19.99 6.04 4.52
CA SER A 158 19.24 7.18 5.07
C SER A 158 20.17 8.34 5.45
N SER A 159 21.34 8.04 6.03
CA SER A 159 22.36 9.04 6.32
C SER A 159 22.90 9.69 5.05
N CYS A 160 23.12 8.90 3.99
CA CYS A 160 23.54 9.40 2.68
C CYS A 160 22.50 10.37 2.11
N TYR A 161 21.21 10.02 2.18
CA TYR A 161 20.11 10.86 1.73
C TYR A 161 19.97 12.15 2.56
N ALA A 162 19.98 12.05 3.90
CA ALA A 162 19.87 13.21 4.79
C ALA A 162 20.94 14.28 4.53
N ASN A 163 22.13 13.87 4.10
CA ASN A 163 23.23 14.78 3.72
C ASN A 163 23.05 15.47 2.36
N THR A 164 22.00 15.12 1.60
CA THR A 164 21.63 15.80 0.35
C THR A 164 20.52 16.83 0.52
N LEU A 165 19.88 16.85 1.68
CA LEU A 165 18.70 17.67 1.96
C LEU A 165 19.06 19.08 2.43
N SER A 166 18.14 20.03 2.21
CA SER A 166 18.22 21.33 2.88
C SER A 166 18.11 21.17 4.40
N PRO A 167 18.53 22.15 5.22
CA PRO A 167 18.40 22.07 6.68
C PRO A 167 16.96 21.80 7.17
N GLU A 168 15.97 22.42 6.52
CA GLU A 168 14.55 22.26 6.84
C GLU A 168 14.05 20.86 6.47
N GLU A 169 14.31 20.43 5.23
CA GLU A 169 13.95 19.08 4.75
C GLU A 169 14.60 18.00 5.60
N ARG A 170 15.86 18.20 6.00
CA ARG A 170 16.62 17.30 6.86
C ARG A 170 16.00 17.20 8.25
N THR A 171 15.58 18.31 8.84
CA THR A 171 14.95 18.30 10.17
C THR A 171 13.68 17.46 10.16
N GLU A 172 12.85 17.59 9.13
CA GLU A 172 11.64 16.77 8.97
C GLU A 172 11.98 15.30 8.72
N PHE A 173 12.95 15.03 7.85
CA PHE A 173 13.40 13.67 7.56
C PHE A 173 13.96 12.98 8.80
N ASP A 174 14.84 13.64 9.55
CA ASP A 174 15.49 13.10 10.74
C ASP A 174 14.47 12.83 11.86
N ALA A 175 13.42 13.65 11.98
CA ALA A 175 12.31 13.42 12.91
C ALA A 175 11.50 12.17 12.52
N ASP A 176 11.10 12.05 11.25
CA ASP A 176 10.38 10.88 10.75
C ASP A 176 11.24 9.61 10.87
N TRP A 177 12.53 9.69 10.50
CA TRP A 177 13.50 8.59 10.59
C TRP A 177 13.73 8.15 12.04
N GLY A 178 13.95 9.10 12.94
CA GLY A 178 14.14 8.84 14.37
C GLY A 178 12.94 8.11 14.98
N ASN A 179 11.72 8.49 14.59
CA ASN A 179 10.53 7.76 14.98
C ASN A 179 10.52 6.33 14.42
N HIS A 180 10.87 6.09 13.15
CA HIS A 180 10.95 4.73 12.60
C HIS A 180 11.99 3.85 13.29
N VAL A 181 13.15 4.41 13.61
CA VAL A 181 14.19 3.68 14.37
C VAL A 181 13.70 3.35 15.78
N ALA A 182 13.05 4.29 16.47
CA ALA A 182 12.47 4.04 17.79
C ALA A 182 11.37 2.97 17.74
N GLN A 183 10.50 3.02 16.72
CA GLN A 183 9.47 2.01 16.48
C GLN A 183 10.09 0.64 16.24
N ALA A 184 11.10 0.53 15.36
CA ALA A 184 11.81 -0.71 15.11
C ALA A 184 12.41 -1.29 16.40
N LYS A 185 13.14 -0.49 17.18
CA LYS A 185 13.78 -0.89 18.45
C LYS A 185 12.77 -1.42 19.48
N ASN A 186 11.53 -0.93 19.45
CA ASN A 186 10.48 -1.31 20.40
C ASN A 186 9.47 -2.34 19.85
N ASP A 187 9.72 -2.92 18.66
CA ASP A 187 8.78 -3.79 17.95
C ASP A 187 7.40 -3.14 17.69
N GLY A 188 7.42 -1.84 17.39
CA GLY A 188 6.25 -1.05 17.01
C GLY A 188 6.10 -0.88 15.48
N PRO A 189 5.02 -0.23 15.02
CA PRO A 189 3.90 0.27 15.81
C PRO A 189 3.08 -0.84 16.43
N LYS A 190 2.86 -0.71 17.74
CA LYS A 190 1.97 -1.60 18.50
C LYS A 190 0.58 -1.01 18.44
N VAL A 191 -0.26 -1.56 17.58
CA VAL A 191 -1.69 -1.25 17.56
C VAL A 191 -2.40 -2.39 18.28
N PRO A 192 -3.14 -2.13 19.38
CA PRO A 192 -3.95 -3.16 20.01
C PRO A 192 -4.86 -3.81 18.97
N LYS A 193 -4.94 -5.15 18.98
CA LYS A 193 -5.71 -5.93 17.99
C LYS A 193 -7.14 -5.42 17.84
N THR A 194 -7.81 -5.13 18.95
CA THR A 194 -9.17 -4.58 18.97
C THR A 194 -9.27 -3.21 18.29
N THR A 195 -8.28 -2.33 18.46
CA THR A 195 -8.21 -1.04 17.78
C THR A 195 -7.99 -1.23 16.27
N PHE A 196 -7.13 -2.16 15.89
CA PHE A 196 -6.88 -2.47 14.49
C PHE A 196 -8.14 -3.02 13.80
N GLU A 197 -8.80 -4.01 14.40
CA GLU A 197 -10.04 -4.63 13.89
C GLU A 197 -11.16 -3.60 13.74
N MET A 198 -11.30 -2.67 14.71
CA MET A 198 -12.28 -1.59 14.63
C MET A 198 -12.00 -0.64 13.45
N ASN A 199 -10.73 -0.26 13.24
CA ASN A 199 -10.34 0.61 12.14
C ASN A 199 -10.52 -0.06 10.77
N ALA A 200 -10.16 -1.34 10.67
CA ALA A 200 -10.31 -2.12 9.46
C ALA A 200 -11.79 -2.40 9.13
N ALA A 201 -12.63 -2.68 10.13
CA ALA A 201 -14.08 -2.81 9.95
C ALA A 201 -14.72 -1.48 9.50
N LYS A 202 -14.29 -0.35 10.08
CA LYS A 202 -14.74 0.98 9.65
C LYS A 202 -14.35 1.26 8.20
N SER A 203 -13.10 0.99 7.82
CA SER A 203 -12.62 1.16 6.44
C SER A 203 -13.45 0.34 5.44
N TRP A 204 -13.74 -0.91 5.78
CA TRP A 204 -14.58 -1.76 4.94
C TRP A 204 -16.01 -1.20 4.80
N ALA A 205 -16.59 -0.70 5.90
CA ALA A 205 -17.90 -0.07 5.86
C ALA A 205 -17.90 1.20 4.99
N ASP A 206 -16.90 2.07 5.15
CA ASP A 206 -16.74 3.29 4.38
C ASP A 206 -16.60 2.99 2.87
N PHE A 207 -15.81 1.97 2.51
CA PHE A 207 -15.67 1.49 1.14
C PHE A 207 -17.00 0.98 0.55
N LYS A 208 -17.74 0.15 1.30
CA LYS A 208 -19.06 -0.32 0.83
C LYS A 208 -20.05 0.83 0.63
N ASN A 209 -19.99 1.84 1.49
CA ASN A 209 -20.85 3.01 1.39
C ASN A 209 -20.51 3.87 0.15
N SER A 210 -19.23 4.03 -0.20
CA SER A 210 -18.85 4.72 -1.44
C SER A 210 -19.32 3.94 -2.68
N GLU A 211 -19.20 2.62 -2.69
CA GLU A 211 -19.71 1.77 -3.79
C GLU A 211 -21.23 1.90 -3.97
N SER A 212 -22.00 1.95 -2.88
CA SER A 212 -23.45 2.16 -2.98
C SER A 212 -23.80 3.53 -3.58
N LYS A 213 -23.05 4.59 -3.25
CA LYS A 213 -23.27 5.93 -3.79
C LYS A 213 -22.94 6.01 -5.27
N GLU A 214 -21.80 5.44 -5.70
CA GLU A 214 -21.44 5.36 -7.11
C GLU A 214 -22.51 4.62 -7.93
N LYS A 215 -23.12 3.56 -7.38
CA LYS A 215 -24.25 2.86 -8.02
C LYS A 215 -25.52 3.71 -8.09
N THR A 216 -25.85 4.45 -7.04
CA THR A 216 -27.02 5.34 -7.03
C THR A 216 -26.85 6.49 -8.02
N GLU A 217 -25.68 7.15 -8.04
CA GLU A 217 -25.38 8.23 -9.00
C GLU A 217 -25.36 7.72 -10.45
N SER A 218 -24.84 6.51 -10.69
CA SER A 218 -24.88 5.89 -12.02
C SER A 218 -26.31 5.57 -12.47
N ALA A 219 -27.17 5.12 -11.55
CA ALA A 219 -28.57 4.81 -11.83
C ALA A 219 -29.40 6.08 -12.11
N GLU A 220 -29.17 7.16 -11.34
CA GLU A 220 -29.80 8.46 -11.55
C GLU A 220 -29.41 9.09 -12.89
N MET A 221 -28.16 8.93 -13.34
CA MET A 221 -27.73 9.40 -14.67
C MET A 221 -28.32 8.59 -15.83
N THR A 222 -28.57 7.28 -15.66
CA THR A 222 -29.30 6.49 -16.67
C THR A 222 -30.78 6.87 -16.74
N ASP A 223 -31.44 7.09 -15.59
CA ASP A 223 -32.84 7.51 -15.56
C ASP A 223 -33.03 8.90 -16.19
N GLU A 224 -32.10 9.85 -15.99
CA GLU A 224 -32.15 11.16 -16.66
C GLU A 224 -31.92 11.07 -18.18
N HIS A 225 -31.12 10.12 -18.66
CA HIS A 225 -30.87 9.94 -20.10
C HIS A 225 -32.07 9.27 -20.79
N ASP A 226 -32.67 8.26 -20.15
CA ASP A 226 -33.89 7.59 -20.65
C ASP A 226 -35.09 8.56 -20.67
N LEU A 227 -35.23 9.42 -19.66
CA LEU A 227 -36.28 10.46 -19.65
C LEU A 227 -36.09 11.51 -20.76
N LYS A 228 -34.84 11.88 -21.10
CA LYS A 228 -34.56 12.82 -22.19
C LYS A 228 -34.80 12.21 -23.57
N ASP A 229 -34.50 10.93 -23.75
CA ASP A 229 -34.73 10.22 -25.00
C ASP A 229 -36.23 9.98 -25.25
N GLU A 230 -37.01 9.64 -24.21
CA GLU A 230 -38.47 9.51 -24.29
C GLU A 230 -39.18 10.86 -24.57
N LEU A 231 -38.74 11.95 -23.92
CA LEU A 231 -39.26 13.30 -24.19
C LEU A 231 -38.89 13.81 -25.59
N SER A 232 -37.73 13.45 -26.13
CA SER A 232 -37.34 13.84 -27.50
C SER A 232 -38.13 13.09 -28.57
N ALA A 233 -38.54 11.84 -28.29
CA ALA A 233 -39.38 11.05 -29.17
C ALA A 233 -40.84 11.52 -29.16
N ALA A 234 -41.35 12.02 -28.02
CA ALA A 234 -42.71 12.52 -27.88
C ALA A 234 -42.95 13.89 -28.56
N PHE A 235 -41.89 14.68 -28.79
CA PHE A 235 -41.98 16.02 -29.42
C PHE A 235 -41.67 16.05 -30.93
N LYS A 236 -41.50 14.89 -31.58
CA LYS A 236 -41.35 14.76 -33.05
C LYS A 236 -42.69 14.43 -33.75
N ILE A 237 -43.75 15.17 -33.45
CA ILE A 237 -45.01 15.16 -34.22
C ILE A 237 -45.17 16.50 -34.94
#